data_AF-R6ANS8-F1
#
_entry.id   AF-R6ANS8-F1
#
_cell.length_a   1.000
_cell.length_b   1.000
_cell.length_c   1.000
_cell.angle_alpha   90.00
_cell.angle_beta   90.00
_cell.angle_gamma   90.00
#
_symmetry.space_group_name_H-M   'P 1'
#
loop_
_entity.id
_entity.type
_entity.pdbx_description
1 polymer ?
#
loop_
_entity_poly.entity_id
_entity_poly.type
_entity_poly.pdbx_seq_one_letter_code
_entity_poly.pdbx_strand_id
1 'polypeptide(L)'
;MLIDAIKQHGKKQIEVKQKIRITDKTKKLKYRVDTFFIFPGALQITENNFKKEEFKHNLKCYLSLSEQSPSLSGLRNELSELRLSPGQEEESDDFYRRFCLKYKTALQESSRSLMENQELSVEETEAFLQTVNKLLEEFRKIKSSQENSDHLVQLLDKLDEYLTVVTAFCLRDLSEVCIGEPRNKILSFWQEVEKYRASRFPVESIEGESKESAFLMRWSFLKKFVQSSLFLDIRYKQGAPLLTHSIYGSAAALSMLFATVVAFFYQDKYGSLSRNLFFALVIAYIFKDRFKEIVRDWLSNVIFRRWIPDRRLFIFLGKKKVGCAKENFDFVSLNELPISNKDILQEDARLLSDCFRQSKLTPYACDSIFRYSREITLSASEFPDEACLIDIIRFNISEFLHNLGATSEGLPFFCDNGKSPKGEKLYNIYLFRSFCVGEKSDSEVIRVTVNAKAVRRISIVKSFENGISVLENRGKFIYT
;
A
#
# COMPACT_ATOMS: atom_id res chain seq x y z
N MET A 1 -19.65 5.21 -5.93
CA MET A 1 -19.75 4.42 -4.68
C MET A 1 -18.36 3.99 -4.23
N LEU A 2 -18.09 4.19 -2.95
CA LEU A 2 -16.83 4.51 -2.25
C LEU A 2 -15.86 3.33 -1.94
N ILE A 3 -15.74 2.31 -2.79
CA ILE A 3 -15.32 0.96 -2.33
C ILE A 3 -13.83 0.61 -2.49
N ASP A 4 -13.03 1.30 -3.32
CA ASP A 4 -11.70 0.78 -3.67
C ASP A 4 -10.48 1.37 -2.93
N ALA A 5 -10.68 2.28 -1.97
CA ALA A 5 -9.58 2.85 -1.19
C ALA A 5 -8.99 1.86 -0.17
N ILE A 6 -9.76 0.86 0.27
CA ILE A 6 -9.27 -0.23 1.13
C ILE A 6 -9.94 -1.54 0.76
N LYS A 7 -9.17 -2.60 0.59
CA LYS A 7 -9.70 -3.93 0.27
C LYS A 7 -8.88 -5.07 0.84
N GLN A 8 -9.51 -6.23 0.89
CA GLN A 8 -8.83 -7.47 1.17
C GLN A 8 -7.98 -7.88 -0.05
N HIS A 9 -6.70 -8.15 0.19
CA HIS A 9 -5.75 -8.62 -0.82
C HIS A 9 -5.19 -9.98 -0.37
N GLY A 10 -5.86 -11.06 -0.78
CA GLY A 10 -5.61 -12.40 -0.25
C GLY A 10 -6.23 -12.62 1.14
N LYS A 11 -5.96 -13.76 1.77
CA LYS A 11 -6.65 -14.15 3.02
C LYS A 11 -6.27 -13.27 4.22
N LYS A 12 -4.99 -12.92 4.37
CA LYS A 12 -4.44 -12.25 5.56
C LYS A 12 -3.77 -10.89 5.26
N GLN A 13 -4.05 -10.28 4.12
CA GLN A 13 -3.49 -8.99 3.78
C GLN A 13 -4.58 -8.00 3.39
N ILE A 14 -4.38 -6.76 3.80
CA ILE A 14 -5.25 -5.63 3.52
C ILE A 14 -4.43 -4.63 2.73
N GLU A 15 -5.01 -4.15 1.65
CA GLU A 15 -4.42 -3.15 0.77
C GLU A 15 -5.21 -1.86 0.89
N VAL A 16 -4.49 -0.77 1.10
CA VAL A 16 -5.03 0.59 1.13
C VAL A 16 -4.39 1.37 0.00
N LYS A 17 -5.22 2.10 -0.75
CA LYS A 17 -4.81 2.93 -1.89
C LYS A 17 -5.31 4.35 -1.71
N GLN A 18 -4.41 5.28 -1.93
CA GLN A 18 -4.68 6.71 -1.78
C GLN A 18 -4.21 7.39 -3.06
N LYS A 19 -5.13 8.06 -3.75
CA LYS A 19 -4.80 8.89 -4.92
C LYS A 19 -4.62 10.33 -4.45
N ILE A 20 -3.49 10.92 -4.80
CA ILE A 20 -3.07 12.27 -4.38
C ILE A 20 -2.77 13.05 -5.65
N ARG A 21 -3.55 14.11 -5.91
CA ARG A 21 -3.34 14.96 -7.07
C ARG A 21 -2.10 15.85 -6.86
N ILE A 22 -1.21 15.86 -7.84
CA ILE A 22 -0.11 16.83 -7.90
C ILE A 22 -0.66 18.07 -8.58
N THR A 23 -0.61 19.23 -7.93
CA THR A 23 -1.08 20.49 -8.51
C THR A 23 0.11 21.28 -9.04
N ASP A 24 0.00 21.85 -10.22
CA ASP A 24 1.07 22.54 -10.97
C ASP A 24 1.75 23.68 -10.19
N LYS A 25 1.06 24.22 -9.18
CA LYS A 25 1.59 25.28 -8.31
C LYS A 25 2.56 24.78 -7.23
N THR A 26 2.67 23.48 -7.03
CA THR A 26 3.48 22.91 -5.93
C THR A 26 4.86 22.52 -6.43
N LYS A 27 5.92 23.20 -5.98
CA LYS A 27 7.31 22.76 -6.22
C LYS A 27 7.66 21.48 -5.46
N LYS A 28 6.99 21.27 -4.32
CA LYS A 28 7.26 20.18 -3.38
C LYS A 28 5.94 19.65 -2.84
N LEU A 29 5.67 18.38 -3.08
CA LEU A 29 4.53 17.68 -2.51
C LEU A 29 4.93 17.13 -1.14
N LYS A 30 4.18 17.49 -0.10
CA LYS A 30 4.36 16.97 1.25
C LYS A 30 3.01 16.54 1.81
N TYR A 31 2.94 15.29 2.25
CA TYR A 31 1.75 14.76 2.92
C TYR A 31 2.12 13.80 4.04
N ARG A 32 1.21 13.64 5.01
CA ARG A 32 1.33 12.70 6.12
C ARG A 32 0.07 11.85 6.21
N VAL A 33 0.25 10.56 6.46
CA VAL A 33 -0.83 9.61 6.71
C VAL A 33 -0.56 8.95 8.05
N ASP A 34 -1.48 9.16 8.99
CA ASP A 34 -1.45 8.53 10.31
C ASP A 34 -2.55 7.47 10.35
N THR A 35 -2.18 6.21 10.59
CA THR A 35 -3.10 5.07 10.74
C THR A 35 -3.00 4.54 12.16
N PHE A 36 -4.10 4.59 12.88
CA PHE A 36 -4.23 4.13 14.25
C PHE A 36 -5.02 2.82 14.26
N PHE A 37 -4.39 1.76 14.74
CA PHE A 37 -4.97 0.43 14.87
C PHE A 37 -5.46 0.24 16.29
N ILE A 38 -6.75 -0.05 16.41
CA ILE A 38 -7.42 -0.32 17.67
C ILE A 38 -7.83 -1.78 17.65
N PHE A 39 -7.18 -2.56 18.50
CA PHE A 39 -7.30 -4.01 18.53
C PHE A 39 -8.24 -4.45 19.66
N PRO A 40 -9.10 -5.45 19.44
CA PRO A 40 -9.84 -6.07 20.53
C PRO A 40 -8.87 -6.84 21.43
N GLY A 41 -9.12 -6.83 22.74
CA GLY A 41 -8.23 -7.46 23.73
C GLY A 41 -7.92 -8.94 23.49
N ALA A 42 -8.81 -9.66 22.80
CA ALA A 42 -8.58 -11.05 22.39
C ALA A 42 -7.35 -11.26 21.49
N LEU A 43 -6.87 -10.23 20.78
CA LEU A 43 -5.65 -10.31 19.97
C LEU A 43 -4.37 -10.18 20.81
N GLN A 44 -4.47 -9.67 22.04
CA GLN A 44 -3.35 -9.44 22.97
C GLN A 44 -2.21 -8.58 22.39
N ILE A 45 -2.53 -7.63 21.50
CA ILE A 45 -1.57 -6.71 20.89
C ILE A 45 -1.43 -5.50 21.81
N THR A 46 -0.28 -5.39 22.48
CA THR A 46 0.05 -4.30 23.41
C THR A 46 1.52 -3.90 23.25
N GLU A 47 1.93 -2.77 23.84
CA GLU A 47 3.33 -2.31 23.83
C GLU A 47 4.31 -3.36 24.37
N ASN A 48 3.88 -4.19 25.32
CA ASN A 48 4.72 -5.21 25.94
C ASN A 48 4.83 -6.50 25.09
N ASN A 49 3.79 -6.81 24.30
CA ASN A 49 3.65 -8.12 23.64
C ASN A 49 3.80 -8.06 22.11
N PHE A 50 3.85 -6.87 21.50
CA PHE A 50 3.97 -6.72 20.06
C PHE A 50 5.08 -5.75 19.69
N LYS A 51 6.11 -6.25 18.98
CA LYS A 51 7.28 -5.45 18.62
C LYS A 51 7.02 -4.65 17.35
N LYS A 52 7.56 -3.43 17.30
CA LYS A 52 7.48 -2.56 16.11
C LYS A 52 8.10 -3.24 14.87
N GLU A 53 9.12 -4.06 15.07
CA GLU A 53 9.85 -4.80 14.05
C GLU A 53 8.97 -5.82 13.32
N GLU A 54 8.05 -6.47 14.04
CA GLU A 54 7.09 -7.42 13.49
C GLU A 54 6.12 -6.71 12.53
N PHE A 55 5.66 -5.51 12.89
CA PHE A 55 4.85 -4.69 11.99
C PHE A 55 5.65 -4.23 10.77
N LYS A 56 6.90 -3.77 10.97
CA LYS A 56 7.79 -3.30 9.90
C LYS A 56 8.02 -4.38 8.84
N HIS A 57 8.23 -5.64 9.26
CA HIS A 57 8.45 -6.78 8.36
C HIS A 57 7.19 -7.10 7.53
N ASN A 58 6.02 -6.91 8.11
CA ASN A 58 4.71 -7.22 7.51
C ASN A 58 4.10 -6.07 6.70
N LEU A 59 4.80 -4.92 6.62
CA LEU A 59 4.37 -3.72 5.92
C LEU A 59 5.09 -3.58 4.58
N LYS A 60 4.31 -3.57 3.49
CA LYS A 60 4.80 -3.25 2.14
C LYS A 60 4.21 -1.92 1.70
N CYS A 61 5.05 -1.04 1.19
CA CYS A 61 4.64 0.27 0.67
C CYS A 61 5.08 0.38 -0.78
N TYR A 62 4.20 0.86 -1.64
CA TYR A 62 4.48 1.16 -3.04
C TYR A 62 3.99 2.56 -3.34
N LEU A 63 4.70 3.23 -4.24
CA LEU A 63 4.27 4.49 -4.82
C LEU A 63 4.22 4.29 -6.32
N SER A 64 3.14 4.71 -6.95
CA SER A 64 2.96 4.63 -8.40
C SER A 64 2.44 5.96 -8.89
N LEU A 65 2.75 6.34 -10.12
CA LEU A 65 2.02 7.38 -10.83
C LEU A 65 0.73 6.77 -11.40
N SER A 66 -0.28 7.61 -11.57
CA SER A 66 -1.44 7.31 -12.39
C SER A 66 -1.24 7.88 -13.78
N GLU A 67 -1.56 7.11 -14.79
CA GLU A 67 -1.62 7.59 -16.17
C GLU A 67 -3.07 8.02 -16.46
N GLN A 68 -3.27 9.23 -16.97
CA GLN A 68 -4.56 9.59 -17.57
C GLN A 68 -4.63 8.92 -18.95
N SER A 69 -5.74 8.25 -19.23
CA SER A 69 -5.92 7.63 -20.54
C SER A 69 -6.84 8.50 -21.41
N PRO A 70 -6.46 8.79 -22.67
CA PRO A 70 -7.42 9.29 -23.64
C PRO A 70 -8.42 8.18 -24.00
N SER A 71 -9.43 8.53 -24.80
CA SER A 71 -10.33 7.56 -25.42
C SER A 71 -9.55 6.57 -26.30
N LEU A 72 -10.16 5.42 -26.60
CA LEU A 72 -9.59 4.44 -27.55
C LEU A 72 -9.23 5.10 -28.90
N SER A 73 -10.03 6.06 -29.38
CA SER A 73 -9.72 6.83 -30.59
C SER A 73 -8.51 7.75 -30.43
N GLY A 74 -8.33 8.38 -29.25
CA GLY A 74 -7.17 9.23 -28.97
C GLY A 74 -5.85 8.44 -28.90
N LEU A 75 -5.87 7.22 -28.38
CA LEU A 75 -4.69 6.33 -28.36
C LEU A 75 -4.17 6.01 -29.76
N ARG A 76 -5.08 5.96 -30.74
CA ARG A 76 -4.72 5.75 -32.14
C ARG A 76 -3.81 6.86 -32.67
N ASN A 77 -4.15 8.11 -32.34
CA ASN A 77 -3.39 9.28 -32.76
C ASN A 77 -2.00 9.27 -32.09
N GLU A 78 -1.94 8.97 -30.79
CA GLU A 78 -0.69 8.88 -30.02
C GLU A 78 0.27 7.82 -30.60
N LEU A 79 -0.26 6.67 -31.00
CA LEU A 79 0.52 5.60 -31.65
C LEU A 79 1.08 6.04 -33.02
N SER A 80 0.33 6.90 -33.74
CA SER A 80 0.74 7.40 -35.06
C SER A 80 1.79 8.52 -35.00
N GLU A 81 1.70 9.41 -34.00
CA GLU A 81 2.62 10.54 -33.81
C GLU A 81 4.04 10.08 -33.44
N LEU A 82 4.16 8.99 -32.66
CA LEU A 82 5.48 8.48 -32.25
C LEU A 82 6.30 7.89 -33.40
N ARG A 83 5.66 7.37 -34.46
CA ARG A 83 6.40 6.91 -35.66
C ARG A 83 7.30 7.99 -36.27
N LEU A 84 7.05 9.25 -35.95
CA LEU A 84 7.74 10.40 -36.52
C LEU A 84 8.88 10.94 -35.63
N SER A 85 9.05 10.44 -34.40
CA SER A 85 10.03 10.97 -33.43
C SER A 85 11.01 9.91 -32.95
N PRO A 86 12.28 9.91 -33.42
CA PRO A 86 13.32 9.05 -32.87
C PRO A 86 13.78 9.58 -31.50
N GLY A 87 13.60 8.77 -30.45
CA GLY A 87 14.06 9.04 -29.07
C GLY A 87 15.13 8.06 -28.59
N GLN A 88 15.66 8.26 -27.37
CA GLN A 88 16.59 7.30 -26.75
C GLN A 88 15.88 5.96 -26.45
N GLU A 89 16.59 4.83 -26.55
CA GLU A 89 15.99 3.48 -26.37
C GLU A 89 15.24 3.32 -25.01
N GLU A 90 15.79 3.84 -23.90
CA GLU A 90 15.12 3.78 -22.58
C GLU A 90 13.79 4.59 -22.57
N GLU A 91 13.70 5.70 -23.31
CA GLU A 91 12.47 6.51 -23.43
C GLU A 91 11.42 5.82 -24.30
N SER A 92 11.87 5.10 -25.34
CA SER A 92 11.01 4.28 -26.20
C SER A 92 10.40 3.09 -25.44
N ASP A 93 11.21 2.39 -24.63
CA ASP A 93 10.75 1.28 -23.79
C ASP A 93 9.64 1.71 -22.82
N ASP A 94 9.83 2.84 -22.12
CA ASP A 94 8.88 3.38 -21.16
C ASP A 94 7.59 3.82 -21.86
N PHE A 95 7.71 4.46 -23.03
CA PHE A 95 6.57 4.86 -23.84
C PHE A 95 5.65 3.68 -24.20
N TYR A 96 6.18 2.61 -24.79
CA TYR A 96 5.33 1.48 -25.20
C TYR A 96 4.68 0.77 -24.02
N ARG A 97 5.36 0.70 -22.86
CA ARG A 97 4.76 0.19 -21.62
C ARG A 97 3.61 1.10 -21.15
N ARG A 98 3.80 2.42 -21.14
CA ARG A 98 2.74 3.38 -20.80
C ARG A 98 1.57 3.31 -21.77
N PHE A 99 1.83 3.20 -23.07
CA PHE A 99 0.80 3.00 -24.08
C PHE A 99 -0.08 1.79 -23.74
N CYS A 100 0.51 0.66 -23.36
CA CYS A 100 -0.24 -0.54 -22.95
C CYS A 100 -1.09 -0.31 -21.69
N LEU A 101 -0.64 0.52 -20.74
CA LEU A 101 -1.41 0.90 -19.56
C LEU A 101 -2.57 1.84 -19.89
N LYS A 102 -2.35 2.81 -20.78
CA LYS A 102 -3.42 3.67 -21.29
C LYS A 102 -4.45 2.83 -22.05
N TYR A 103 -4.01 1.97 -22.97
CA TYR A 103 -4.88 1.02 -23.68
C TYR A 103 -5.74 0.19 -22.72
N LYS A 104 -5.14 -0.40 -21.69
CA LYS A 104 -5.90 -1.15 -20.66
C LYS A 104 -6.99 -0.26 -20.04
N THR A 105 -6.63 0.94 -19.63
CA THR A 105 -7.56 1.87 -18.96
C THR A 105 -8.70 2.30 -19.89
N ALA A 106 -8.38 2.76 -21.10
CA ALA A 106 -9.36 3.13 -22.13
C ALA A 106 -10.30 1.96 -22.47
N LEU A 107 -9.75 0.75 -22.63
CA LEU A 107 -10.53 -0.44 -22.93
C LEU A 107 -11.54 -0.74 -21.82
N GLN A 108 -11.10 -0.66 -20.55
CA GLN A 108 -11.95 -0.93 -19.40
C GLN A 108 -13.01 0.17 -19.16
N GLU A 109 -12.69 1.43 -19.48
CA GLU A 109 -13.64 2.53 -19.41
C GLU A 109 -14.71 2.42 -20.50
N SER A 110 -14.29 2.16 -21.75
CA SER A 110 -15.21 1.91 -22.86
C SER A 110 -16.08 0.68 -22.61
N SER A 111 -15.52 -0.42 -22.13
CA SER A 111 -16.29 -1.62 -21.82
C SER A 111 -17.30 -1.39 -20.69
N ARG A 112 -16.93 -0.61 -19.67
CA ARG A 112 -17.86 -0.25 -18.58
C ARG A 112 -19.01 0.61 -19.10
N SER A 113 -18.71 1.60 -19.94
CA SER A 113 -19.75 2.44 -20.55
C SER A 113 -20.76 1.59 -21.34
N LEU A 114 -20.29 0.55 -22.02
CA LEU A 114 -21.16 -0.41 -22.69
C LEU A 114 -21.99 -1.23 -21.68
N MET A 115 -21.38 -1.75 -20.62
CA MET A 115 -22.09 -2.53 -19.59
C MET A 115 -23.17 -1.74 -18.82
N GLU A 116 -23.04 -0.41 -18.74
CA GLU A 116 -24.01 0.46 -18.06
C GLU A 116 -25.27 0.73 -18.90
N ASN A 117 -25.20 0.52 -20.23
CA ASN A 117 -26.34 0.65 -21.13
C ASN A 117 -27.20 -0.63 -21.07
N GLN A 118 -28.45 -0.53 -20.60
CA GLN A 118 -29.35 -1.69 -20.40
C GLN A 118 -29.73 -2.42 -21.70
N GLU A 119 -29.67 -1.73 -22.85
CA GLU A 119 -29.84 -2.31 -24.19
C GLU A 119 -28.64 -1.91 -25.05
N LEU A 120 -27.64 -2.79 -25.15
CA LEU A 120 -26.52 -2.60 -26.06
C LEU A 120 -26.99 -2.69 -27.51
N SER A 121 -26.75 -1.64 -28.30
CA SER A 121 -26.98 -1.69 -29.75
C SER A 121 -25.92 -2.57 -30.44
N VAL A 122 -26.33 -3.23 -31.52
CA VAL A 122 -25.45 -4.03 -32.37
C VAL A 122 -24.39 -3.15 -33.04
N GLU A 123 -24.78 -1.94 -33.44
CA GLU A 123 -23.91 -0.94 -34.04
C GLU A 123 -22.85 -0.43 -33.06
N GLU A 124 -23.23 -0.14 -31.81
CA GLU A 124 -22.29 0.29 -30.77
C GLU A 124 -21.25 -0.78 -30.46
N THR A 125 -21.71 -2.03 -30.35
CA THR A 125 -20.85 -3.19 -30.13
C THR A 125 -19.85 -3.34 -31.28
N GLU A 126 -20.32 -3.26 -32.52
CA GLU A 126 -19.48 -3.41 -33.69
C GLU A 126 -18.47 -2.27 -33.83
N ALA A 127 -18.88 -1.02 -33.56
CA ALA A 127 -17.99 0.12 -33.54
C ALA A 127 -16.86 -0.07 -32.51
N PHE A 128 -17.20 -0.51 -31.29
CA PHE A 128 -16.23 -0.81 -30.25
C PHE A 128 -15.23 -1.90 -30.68
N LEU A 129 -15.72 -3.04 -31.17
CA LEU A 129 -14.88 -4.16 -31.63
C LEU A 129 -13.97 -3.73 -32.79
N GLN A 130 -14.48 -2.95 -33.74
CA GLN A 130 -13.68 -2.42 -34.85
C GLN A 130 -12.58 -1.47 -34.37
N THR A 131 -12.86 -0.58 -33.41
CA THR A 131 -11.83 0.31 -32.83
C THR A 131 -10.74 -0.50 -32.12
N VAL A 132 -11.13 -1.49 -31.33
CA VAL A 132 -10.20 -2.38 -30.62
C VAL A 132 -9.32 -3.16 -31.61
N ASN A 133 -9.92 -3.74 -32.65
CA ASN A 133 -9.17 -4.50 -33.66
C ASN A 133 -8.17 -3.60 -34.41
N LYS A 134 -8.58 -2.40 -34.83
CA LYS A 134 -7.70 -1.45 -35.52
C LYS A 134 -6.48 -1.06 -34.68
N LEU A 135 -6.66 -0.81 -33.38
CA LEU A 135 -5.55 -0.49 -32.47
C LEU A 135 -4.55 -1.65 -32.35
N LEU A 136 -5.05 -2.88 -32.21
CA LEU A 136 -4.20 -4.07 -32.16
C LEU A 136 -3.44 -4.27 -33.47
N GLU A 137 -4.09 -4.09 -34.62
CA GLU A 137 -3.44 -4.17 -35.93
C GLU A 137 -2.36 -3.10 -36.12
N GLU A 138 -2.62 -1.86 -35.71
CA GLU A 138 -1.65 -0.77 -35.81
C GLU A 138 -0.43 -1.01 -34.91
N PHE A 139 -0.64 -1.50 -33.69
CA PHE A 139 0.44 -1.91 -32.80
C PHE A 139 1.28 -3.04 -33.40
N ARG A 140 0.62 -4.06 -33.96
CA ARG A 140 1.29 -5.20 -34.61
C ARG A 140 2.05 -4.80 -35.87
N LYS A 141 1.55 -3.80 -36.63
CA LYS A 141 2.28 -3.21 -37.77
C LYS A 141 3.58 -2.54 -37.34
N ILE A 142 3.57 -1.84 -36.20
CA ILE A 142 4.79 -1.23 -35.63
C ILE A 142 5.79 -2.32 -35.29
N LYS A 143 5.35 -3.35 -34.58
CA LYS A 143 6.18 -4.51 -34.21
C LYS A 143 6.82 -5.19 -35.43
N SER A 144 6.10 -5.34 -36.54
CA SER A 144 6.62 -5.97 -37.76
C SER A 144 7.50 -5.05 -38.63
N SER A 145 7.77 -3.81 -38.21
CA SER A 145 8.65 -2.90 -38.96
C SER A 145 10.09 -3.44 -39.00
N GLN A 146 10.70 -3.43 -40.19
CA GLN A 146 12.09 -3.88 -40.39
C GLN A 146 13.13 -2.92 -39.79
N GLU A 147 12.70 -1.72 -39.40
CA GLU A 147 13.57 -0.68 -38.79
C GLU A 147 13.80 -0.91 -37.29
N ASN A 148 13.10 -1.86 -36.67
CA ASN A 148 13.18 -2.11 -35.24
C ASN A 148 14.45 -2.89 -34.86
N SER A 149 15.08 -2.50 -33.76
CA SER A 149 16.17 -3.29 -33.16
C SER A 149 15.64 -4.60 -32.56
N ASP A 150 16.51 -5.63 -32.46
CA ASP A 150 16.15 -6.92 -31.86
C ASP A 150 15.58 -6.78 -30.43
N HIS A 151 16.14 -5.85 -29.65
CA HIS A 151 15.66 -5.52 -28.30
C HIS A 151 14.22 -5.00 -28.34
N LEU A 152 13.94 -4.04 -29.22
CA LEU A 152 12.61 -3.45 -29.39
C LEU A 152 11.59 -4.51 -29.84
N VAL A 153 11.98 -5.41 -30.75
CA VAL A 153 11.10 -6.51 -31.19
C VAL A 153 10.73 -7.42 -30.02
N GLN A 154 11.69 -7.81 -29.17
CA GLN A 154 11.42 -8.64 -27.99
C GLN A 154 10.54 -7.93 -26.95
N LEU A 155 10.73 -6.61 -26.77
CA LEU A 155 9.86 -5.78 -25.95
C LEU A 155 8.43 -5.81 -26.50
N LEU A 156 8.26 -5.45 -27.77
CA LEU A 156 6.96 -5.37 -28.44
C LEU A 156 6.24 -6.73 -28.51
N ASP A 157 6.97 -7.84 -28.61
CA ASP A 157 6.40 -9.20 -28.49
C ASP A 157 5.71 -9.41 -27.13
N LYS A 158 6.38 -9.03 -26.02
CA LYS A 158 5.80 -9.14 -24.66
C LYS A 158 4.60 -8.21 -24.49
N LEU A 159 4.67 -7.01 -25.07
CA LEU A 159 3.59 -6.02 -25.00
C LEU A 159 2.37 -6.44 -25.83
N ASP A 160 2.56 -7.03 -27.00
CA ASP A 160 1.49 -7.59 -27.82
C ASP A 160 0.78 -8.76 -27.10
N GLU A 161 1.53 -9.63 -26.42
CA GLU A 161 0.96 -10.67 -25.56
C GLU A 161 0.10 -10.05 -24.44
N TYR A 162 0.62 -9.02 -23.76
CA TYR A 162 -0.11 -8.30 -22.72
C TYR A 162 -1.41 -7.68 -23.26
N LEU A 163 -1.34 -6.94 -24.37
CA LEU A 163 -2.51 -6.32 -25.01
C LEU A 163 -3.55 -7.38 -25.36
N THR A 164 -3.12 -8.46 -26.02
CA THR A 164 -4.00 -9.58 -26.41
C THR A 164 -4.71 -10.19 -25.20
N VAL A 165 -4.00 -10.45 -24.09
CA VAL A 165 -4.59 -11.01 -22.87
C VAL A 165 -5.53 -10.01 -22.17
N VAL A 166 -5.19 -8.72 -22.12
CA VAL A 166 -6.07 -7.67 -21.58
C VAL A 166 -7.37 -7.61 -22.39
N THR A 167 -7.28 -7.64 -23.72
CA THR A 167 -8.43 -7.66 -24.61
C THR A 167 -9.30 -8.89 -24.37
N ALA A 168 -8.70 -10.08 -24.27
CA ALA A 168 -9.42 -11.32 -24.00
C ALA A 168 -10.20 -11.27 -22.67
N PHE A 169 -9.59 -10.76 -21.60
CA PHE A 169 -10.28 -10.58 -20.31
C PHE A 169 -11.46 -9.61 -20.43
N CYS A 170 -11.28 -8.47 -21.11
CA CYS A 170 -12.33 -7.49 -21.31
C CYS A 170 -13.53 -8.07 -22.09
N LEU A 171 -13.26 -8.75 -23.21
CA LEU A 171 -14.31 -9.35 -24.04
C LEU A 171 -15.06 -10.47 -23.31
N ARG A 172 -14.35 -11.28 -22.51
CA ARG A 172 -14.99 -12.27 -21.64
C ARG A 172 -15.98 -11.60 -20.69
N ASP A 173 -15.53 -10.57 -19.95
CA ASP A 173 -16.37 -9.87 -18.97
C ASP A 173 -17.58 -9.22 -19.65
N LEU A 174 -17.42 -8.64 -20.85
CA LEU A 174 -18.52 -8.11 -21.65
C LEU A 174 -19.51 -9.21 -22.07
N SER A 175 -19.02 -10.38 -22.48
CA SER A 175 -19.86 -11.50 -22.94
C SER A 175 -20.70 -12.15 -21.84
N GLU A 176 -20.33 -11.95 -20.56
CA GLU A 176 -21.11 -12.39 -19.39
C GLU A 176 -22.31 -11.49 -19.10
N VAL A 177 -22.24 -10.22 -19.50
CA VAL A 177 -23.28 -9.22 -19.27
C VAL A 177 -24.22 -9.05 -20.47
N CYS A 178 -23.68 -9.13 -21.69
CA CYS A 178 -24.46 -8.94 -22.92
C CYS A 178 -25.33 -10.17 -23.25
N ILE A 179 -26.47 -9.95 -23.91
CA ILE A 179 -27.39 -11.01 -24.37
C ILE A 179 -27.67 -10.80 -25.88
N GLY A 180 -28.02 -11.87 -26.60
CA GLY A 180 -28.45 -11.79 -28.00
C GLY A 180 -27.31 -11.61 -29.00
N GLU A 181 -27.58 -10.89 -30.09
CA GLU A 181 -26.64 -10.68 -31.20
C GLU A 181 -25.33 -9.97 -30.78
N PRO A 182 -25.35 -8.90 -29.94
CA PRO A 182 -24.13 -8.28 -29.43
C PRO A 182 -23.18 -9.28 -28.76
N ARG A 183 -23.73 -10.20 -27.95
CA ARG A 183 -22.95 -11.25 -27.29
C ARG A 183 -22.26 -12.17 -28.29
N ASN A 184 -22.95 -12.56 -29.36
CA ASN A 184 -22.40 -13.44 -30.39
C ASN A 184 -21.23 -12.76 -31.12
N LYS A 185 -21.34 -11.47 -31.45
CA LYS A 185 -20.24 -10.68 -32.06
C LYS A 185 -19.04 -10.55 -31.11
N ILE A 186 -19.28 -10.33 -29.82
CA ILE A 186 -18.21 -10.28 -28.81
C ILE A 186 -17.49 -11.64 -28.69
N LEU A 187 -18.26 -12.74 -28.66
CA LEU A 187 -17.69 -14.08 -28.56
C LEU A 187 -16.90 -14.48 -29.81
N SER A 188 -17.37 -14.14 -31.02
CA SER A 188 -16.62 -14.41 -32.25
C SER A 188 -15.28 -13.66 -32.24
N PHE A 189 -15.29 -12.38 -31.86
CA PHE A 189 -14.05 -11.61 -31.75
C PHE A 189 -13.13 -12.14 -30.64
N TRP A 190 -13.69 -12.54 -29.49
CA TRP A 190 -12.92 -13.18 -28.42
C TRP A 190 -12.22 -14.48 -28.90
N GLN A 191 -12.91 -15.31 -29.69
CA GLN A 191 -12.33 -16.51 -30.28
C GLN A 191 -11.17 -16.19 -31.23
N GLU A 192 -11.28 -15.13 -32.04
CA GLU A 192 -10.21 -14.67 -32.91
C GLU A 192 -8.98 -14.22 -32.10
N VAL A 193 -9.20 -13.44 -31.02
CA VAL A 193 -8.15 -12.99 -30.11
C VAL A 193 -7.46 -14.16 -29.42
N GLU A 194 -8.22 -15.15 -28.93
CA GLU A 194 -7.66 -16.35 -28.29
C GLU A 194 -6.91 -17.24 -29.29
N LYS A 195 -7.41 -17.38 -30.52
CA LYS A 195 -6.72 -18.12 -31.60
C LYS A 195 -5.39 -17.44 -31.96
N TYR A 196 -5.35 -16.12 -32.02
CA TYR A 196 -4.12 -15.37 -32.19
C TYR A 196 -3.15 -15.62 -31.02
N ARG A 197 -3.62 -15.49 -29.78
CA ARG A 197 -2.82 -15.74 -28.58
C ARG A 197 -2.22 -17.15 -28.59
N ALA A 198 -3.03 -18.17 -28.84
CA ALA A 198 -2.59 -19.57 -28.82
C ALA A 198 -1.57 -19.88 -29.91
N SER A 199 -1.67 -19.23 -31.08
CA SER A 199 -0.73 -19.44 -32.18
C SER A 199 0.61 -18.69 -32.00
N ARG A 200 0.58 -17.47 -31.44
CA ARG A 200 1.77 -16.62 -31.30
C ARG A 200 2.46 -16.73 -29.93
N PHE A 201 1.68 -16.99 -28.88
CA PHE A 201 2.12 -17.02 -27.48
C PHE A 201 1.63 -18.30 -26.79
N PRO A 202 2.09 -19.49 -27.24
CA PRO A 202 1.71 -20.75 -26.61
C PRO A 202 2.22 -20.79 -25.16
N VAL A 203 1.35 -21.24 -24.26
CA VAL A 203 1.72 -21.49 -22.85
C VAL A 203 2.04 -22.96 -22.69
N GLU A 204 3.30 -23.25 -22.41
CA GLU A 204 3.76 -24.60 -22.12
C GLU A 204 3.39 -24.98 -20.68
N SER A 205 3.00 -26.24 -20.48
CA SER A 205 2.82 -26.80 -19.15
C SER A 205 4.20 -26.93 -18.51
N ILE A 206 4.38 -26.30 -17.35
CA ILE A 206 5.56 -26.48 -16.51
C ILE A 206 5.42 -27.86 -15.82
N GLU A 207 6.52 -28.61 -15.72
CA GLU A 207 6.51 -29.93 -15.08
C GLU A 207 5.94 -29.84 -13.65
N GLY A 208 4.91 -30.64 -13.36
CA GLY A 208 4.21 -30.64 -12.07
C GLY A 208 3.14 -29.56 -11.89
N GLU A 209 2.92 -28.67 -12.87
CA GLU A 209 1.95 -27.58 -12.80
C GLU A 209 0.88 -27.69 -13.90
N SER A 210 -0.31 -27.15 -13.63
CA SER A 210 -1.37 -27.10 -14.65
C SER A 210 -1.10 -25.99 -15.69
N LYS A 211 -1.71 -26.11 -16.88
CA LYS A 211 -1.60 -25.07 -17.92
C LYS A 211 -2.16 -23.72 -17.44
N GLU A 212 -3.19 -23.75 -16.61
CA GLU A 212 -3.81 -22.57 -16.00
C GLU A 212 -2.84 -21.87 -15.02
N SER A 213 -2.13 -22.64 -14.19
CA SER A 213 -1.07 -22.11 -13.32
C SER A 213 0.03 -21.43 -14.13
N ALA A 214 0.52 -22.10 -15.19
CA ALA A 214 1.54 -21.55 -16.08
C ALA A 214 1.08 -20.24 -16.76
N PHE A 215 -0.18 -20.20 -17.22
CA PHE A 215 -0.78 -18.98 -17.77
C PHE A 215 -0.84 -17.86 -16.72
N LEU A 216 -1.26 -18.16 -15.50
CA LEU A 216 -1.32 -17.17 -14.42
C LEU A 216 0.07 -16.64 -14.02
N MET A 217 1.10 -17.49 -14.05
CA MET A 217 2.49 -17.06 -13.84
C MET A 217 2.94 -16.10 -14.94
N ARG A 218 2.71 -16.46 -16.21
CA ARG A 218 3.03 -15.62 -17.37
C ARG A 218 2.28 -14.29 -17.32
N TRP A 219 0.99 -14.32 -17.06
CA TRP A 219 0.16 -13.14 -16.92
C TRP A 219 0.63 -12.23 -15.77
N SER A 220 1.00 -12.81 -14.64
CA SER A 220 1.54 -12.06 -13.49
C SER A 220 2.87 -11.39 -13.82
N PHE A 221 3.72 -12.04 -14.62
CA PHE A 221 4.95 -11.45 -15.14
C PHE A 221 4.66 -10.27 -16.06
N LEU A 222 3.80 -10.44 -17.07
CA LEU A 222 3.44 -9.38 -18.02
C LEU A 222 2.85 -8.17 -17.32
N LYS A 223 1.95 -8.37 -16.35
CA LYS A 223 1.41 -7.28 -15.53
C LYS A 223 2.51 -6.48 -14.83
N LYS A 224 3.43 -7.16 -14.15
CA LYS A 224 4.55 -6.48 -13.45
C LYS A 224 5.48 -5.77 -14.43
N PHE A 225 5.76 -6.39 -15.57
CA PHE A 225 6.62 -5.85 -16.62
C PHE A 225 6.07 -4.56 -17.23
N VAL A 226 4.77 -4.51 -17.51
CA VAL A 226 4.12 -3.31 -18.06
C VAL A 226 3.94 -2.25 -16.97
N GLN A 227 3.52 -2.64 -15.76
CA GLN A 227 3.25 -1.68 -14.68
C GLN A 227 4.50 -1.02 -14.09
N SER A 228 5.69 -1.62 -14.23
CA SER A 228 6.92 -1.08 -13.65
C SER A 228 7.30 0.31 -14.16
N SER A 229 6.78 0.76 -15.32
CA SER A 229 6.97 2.12 -15.83
C SER A 229 6.36 3.22 -14.94
N LEU A 230 5.30 2.88 -14.20
CA LEU A 230 4.61 3.84 -13.31
C LEU A 230 5.09 3.76 -11.86
N PHE A 231 5.68 2.64 -11.44
CA PHE A 231 6.11 2.45 -10.06
C PHE A 231 7.39 3.23 -9.76
N LEU A 232 7.38 3.92 -8.62
CA LEU A 232 8.55 4.57 -8.06
C LEU A 232 9.35 3.57 -7.23
N ASP A 233 10.67 3.63 -7.39
CA ASP A 233 11.61 2.79 -6.68
C ASP A 233 11.77 3.27 -5.24
N ILE A 234 11.38 2.43 -4.28
CA ILE A 234 11.52 2.73 -2.85
C ILE A 234 12.68 1.91 -2.29
N ARG A 235 13.77 2.59 -1.92
CA ARG A 235 14.98 1.94 -1.41
C ARG A 235 15.17 2.25 0.07
N TYR A 236 15.43 1.21 0.86
CA TYR A 236 15.76 1.34 2.27
C TYR A 236 17.17 1.89 2.44
N LYS A 237 17.34 2.80 3.40
CA LYS A 237 18.65 3.12 3.96
C LYS A 237 18.55 2.94 5.47
N GLN A 238 19.54 2.26 6.05
CA GLN A 238 19.71 2.24 7.51
C GLN A 238 19.70 3.69 8.02
N GLY A 239 18.97 3.93 9.12
CA GLY A 239 18.73 5.26 9.69
C GLY A 239 20.02 6.06 9.87
N ALA A 240 19.92 7.38 10.09
CA ALA A 240 21.08 8.28 10.12
C ALA A 240 22.11 7.83 11.18
N PRO A 241 23.18 7.10 10.80
CA PRO A 241 24.06 6.46 11.77
C PRO A 241 24.77 7.53 12.59
N LEU A 242 25.10 8.67 11.97
CA LEU A 242 25.76 9.80 12.61
C LEU A 242 24.96 10.37 13.79
N LEU A 243 23.63 10.56 13.68
CA LEU A 243 22.82 11.06 14.79
C LEU A 243 22.74 10.05 15.93
N THR A 244 22.57 8.77 15.59
CA THR A 244 22.57 7.69 16.57
C THR A 244 23.91 7.57 17.30
N HIS A 245 25.02 7.65 16.56
CA HIS A 245 26.37 7.65 17.14
C HIS A 245 26.65 8.90 17.98
N SER A 246 26.16 10.08 17.60
CA SER A 246 26.28 11.29 18.42
C SER A 246 25.50 11.17 19.72
N ILE A 247 24.28 10.62 19.70
CA ILE A 247 23.50 10.35 20.93
C ILE A 247 24.24 9.36 21.83
N TYR A 248 24.77 8.28 21.25
CA TYR A 248 25.54 7.28 22.00
C TYR A 248 26.85 7.87 22.55
N GLY A 249 27.47 8.78 21.81
CA GLY A 249 28.62 9.57 22.24
C GLY A 249 28.28 10.48 23.42
N SER A 250 27.17 11.21 23.36
CA SER A 250 26.70 12.07 24.46
C SER A 250 26.37 11.27 25.73
N ALA A 251 25.69 10.12 25.59
CA ALA A 251 25.42 9.23 26.72
C ALA A 251 26.73 8.70 27.35
N ALA A 252 27.71 8.32 26.52
CA ALA A 252 29.03 7.88 27.00
C ALA A 252 29.80 9.00 27.70
N ALA A 253 29.76 10.23 27.17
CA ALA A 253 30.40 11.40 27.76
C ALA A 253 29.80 11.75 29.13
N LEU A 254 28.47 11.78 29.23
CA LEU A 254 27.77 12.05 30.49
C LEU A 254 28.07 10.98 31.55
N SER A 255 28.13 9.72 31.13
CA SER A 255 28.45 8.59 32.02
C SER A 255 29.91 8.63 32.49
N MET A 256 30.83 9.00 31.61
CA MET A 256 32.24 9.18 31.98
C MET A 256 32.39 10.35 32.97
N LEU A 257 31.70 11.47 32.73
CA LEU A 257 31.71 12.61 33.64
C LEU A 257 31.20 12.23 35.04
N PHE A 258 30.09 11.47 35.13
CA PHE A 258 29.58 10.96 36.40
C PHE A 258 30.60 10.07 37.12
N ALA A 259 31.19 9.09 36.42
CA ALA A 259 32.18 8.18 37.01
C ALA A 259 33.42 8.92 37.52
N THR A 260 33.89 9.92 36.78
CA THR A 260 35.02 10.77 37.16
C THR A 260 34.72 11.60 38.41
N VAL A 261 33.50 12.16 38.53
CA VAL A 261 33.08 12.90 39.73
C VAL A 261 33.06 11.98 40.96
N VAL A 262 32.52 10.77 40.83
CA VAL A 262 32.50 9.79 41.92
C VAL A 262 33.92 9.36 42.30
N ALA A 263 34.79 9.12 41.31
CA ALA A 263 36.18 8.78 41.56
C ALA A 263 36.91 9.87 42.34
N PHE A 264 36.80 11.13 41.92
CA PHE A 264 37.43 12.26 42.62
C PHE A 264 36.87 12.45 44.03
N PHE A 265 35.56 12.35 44.23
CA PHE A 265 34.94 12.50 45.54
C PHE A 265 35.41 11.44 46.54
N TYR A 266 35.51 10.18 46.12
CA TYR A 266 35.96 9.09 46.98
C TYR A 266 37.49 9.07 47.14
N GLN A 267 38.24 9.52 46.14
CA GLN A 267 39.70 9.67 46.22
C GLN A 267 40.10 10.76 47.22
N ASP A 268 39.38 11.88 47.26
CA ASP A 268 39.56 12.95 48.24
C ASP A 268 39.25 12.46 49.67
N LYS A 269 38.19 11.66 49.82
CA LYS A 269 37.72 11.18 51.13
C LYS A 269 38.53 10.03 51.75
N TYR A 270 39.02 9.09 50.93
CA TYR A 270 39.65 7.85 51.43
C TYR A 270 41.13 7.68 51.03
N GLY A 271 41.73 8.68 50.38
CA GLY A 271 43.12 8.65 49.92
C GLY A 271 43.35 7.75 48.69
N SER A 272 44.54 7.83 48.09
CA SER A 272 44.82 7.27 46.75
C SER A 272 44.91 5.74 46.66
N LEU A 273 44.90 4.99 47.77
CA LEU A 273 45.16 3.54 47.74
C LEU A 273 44.50 2.73 48.88
N SER A 274 43.28 3.08 49.29
CA SER A 274 42.54 2.29 50.29
C SER A 274 41.71 1.17 49.67
N ARG A 275 41.52 0.08 50.42
CA ARG A 275 40.63 -1.03 50.02
C ARG A 275 39.19 -0.54 49.78
N ASN A 276 38.76 0.49 50.51
CA ASN A 276 37.43 1.10 50.36
C ASN A 276 37.31 1.91 49.06
N LEU A 277 38.37 2.60 48.61
CA LEU A 277 38.42 3.26 47.31
C LEU A 277 38.27 2.24 46.17
N PHE A 278 38.97 1.10 46.26
CA PHE A 278 38.88 0.05 45.26
C PHE A 278 37.45 -0.47 45.09
N PHE A 279 36.76 -0.79 46.19
CA PHE A 279 35.35 -1.20 46.14
C PHE A 279 34.44 -0.09 45.58
N ALA A 280 34.66 1.17 45.96
CA ALA A 280 33.91 2.30 45.44
C ALA A 280 34.08 2.48 43.92
N LEU A 281 35.30 2.29 43.39
CA LEU A 281 35.59 2.38 41.95
C LEU A 281 34.93 1.25 41.15
N VAL A 282 34.93 0.02 41.67
CA VAL A 282 34.22 -1.11 41.02
C VAL A 282 32.73 -0.85 40.96
N ILE A 283 32.14 -0.39 42.06
CA ILE A 283 30.71 -0.03 42.11
C ILE A 283 30.43 1.12 41.14
N ALA A 284 31.23 2.18 41.15
CA ALA A 284 31.09 3.32 40.23
C ALA A 284 31.18 2.88 38.76
N TYR A 285 32.03 1.91 38.44
CA TYR A 285 32.14 1.35 37.08
C TYR A 285 30.87 0.59 36.66
N ILE A 286 30.29 -0.23 37.54
CA ILE A 286 29.02 -0.93 37.26
C ILE A 286 27.88 0.10 37.09
N PHE A 287 27.81 1.09 37.98
CA PHE A 287 26.81 2.15 37.90
C PHE A 287 26.97 3.02 36.65
N LYS A 288 28.20 3.32 36.23
CA LYS A 288 28.49 4.00 34.96
C LYS A 288 27.88 3.26 33.78
N ASP A 289 28.05 1.94 33.73
CA ASP A 289 27.54 1.12 32.63
C ASP A 289 26.00 1.10 32.61
N ARG A 290 25.36 0.89 33.76
CA ARG A 290 23.89 0.96 33.88
C ARG A 290 23.34 2.36 33.56
N PHE A 291 23.99 3.41 34.06
CA PHE A 291 23.59 4.79 33.81
C PHE A 291 23.71 5.16 32.32
N LYS A 292 24.76 4.68 31.64
CA LYS A 292 24.91 4.87 30.19
C LYS A 292 23.76 4.27 29.40
N GLU A 293 23.33 3.05 29.73
CA GLU A 293 22.19 2.41 29.09
C GLU A 293 20.90 3.19 29.36
N ILE A 294 20.64 3.58 30.61
CA ILE A 294 19.47 4.38 30.98
C ILE A 294 19.45 5.73 30.24
N VAL A 295 20.56 6.46 30.21
CA VAL A 295 20.67 7.76 29.51
C VAL A 295 20.53 7.58 28.00
N ARG A 296 21.12 6.53 27.43
CA ARG A 296 20.99 6.20 26.01
C ARG A 296 19.54 5.99 25.65
N ASP A 297 18.84 5.13 26.39
CA ASP A 297 17.44 4.80 26.15
C ASP A 297 16.53 6.00 26.39
N TRP A 298 16.82 6.80 27.42
CA TRP A 298 16.09 8.05 27.69
C TRP A 298 16.27 9.07 26.56
N LEU A 299 17.51 9.30 26.11
CA LEU A 299 17.78 10.22 24.99
C LEU A 299 17.11 9.72 23.70
N SER A 300 17.24 8.44 23.36
CA SER A 300 16.66 7.91 22.13
C SER A 300 15.14 7.88 22.16
N ASN A 301 14.53 7.43 23.26
CA ASN A 301 13.10 7.13 23.33
C ASN A 301 12.24 8.32 23.80
N VAL A 302 12.81 9.25 24.59
CA VAL A 302 12.06 10.38 25.13
C VAL A 302 12.36 11.66 24.36
N ILE A 303 13.63 12.00 24.17
CA ILE A 303 14.02 13.31 23.60
C ILE A 303 14.03 13.28 22.08
N PHE A 304 14.68 12.28 21.49
CA PHE A 304 14.91 12.24 20.04
C PHE A 304 13.92 11.39 19.25
N ARG A 305 12.98 10.70 19.92
CA ARG A 305 11.90 9.91 19.27
C ARG A 305 11.07 10.73 18.29
N ARG A 306 10.86 12.03 18.56
CA ARG A 306 10.13 12.93 17.64
C ARG A 306 10.95 13.34 16.40
N TRP A 307 12.28 13.24 16.46
CA TRP A 307 13.18 13.76 15.41
C TRP A 307 13.79 12.65 14.55
N ILE A 308 13.94 11.44 15.08
CA ILE A 308 14.52 10.30 14.38
C ILE A 308 13.38 9.39 13.91
N PRO A 309 13.15 9.27 12.60
CA PRO A 309 12.16 8.33 12.12
C PRO A 309 12.63 6.89 12.30
N ASP A 310 11.72 6.00 12.70
CA ASP A 310 12.02 4.56 12.86
C ASP A 310 12.49 3.94 11.54
N ARG A 311 11.94 4.41 10.41
CA ARG A 311 12.32 3.98 9.06
C ARG A 311 12.37 5.18 8.13
N ARG A 312 13.46 5.30 7.36
CA ARG A 312 13.62 6.31 6.31
C ARG A 312 13.84 5.62 4.97
N LEU A 313 13.01 5.97 3.99
CA LEU A 313 13.03 5.40 2.65
C LEU A 313 13.33 6.51 1.63
N PHE A 314 14.14 6.21 0.62
CA PHE A 314 14.35 7.11 -0.50
C PHE A 314 13.52 6.67 -1.70
N ILE A 315 12.97 7.65 -2.40
CA ILE A 315 12.05 7.44 -3.52
C ILE A 315 12.77 7.89 -4.80
N PHE A 316 12.80 7.02 -5.79
CA PHE A 316 13.48 7.23 -7.07
C PHE A 316 12.48 7.09 -8.23
N LEU A 317 12.68 7.92 -9.26
CA LEU A 317 12.08 7.77 -10.58
C LEU A 317 13.22 7.36 -11.53
N GLY A 318 13.22 6.10 -11.96
CA GLY A 318 14.37 5.49 -12.63
C GLY A 318 15.63 5.60 -11.77
N LYS A 319 16.66 6.29 -12.29
CA LYS A 319 17.94 6.51 -11.60
C LYS A 319 17.94 7.77 -10.72
N LYS A 320 16.96 8.67 -10.88
CA LYS A 320 16.92 9.99 -10.22
C LYS A 320 16.19 9.93 -8.89
N LYS A 321 16.78 10.49 -7.84
CA LYS A 321 16.12 10.60 -6.53
C LYS A 321 15.10 11.74 -6.54
N VAL A 322 13.83 11.41 -6.35
CA VAL A 322 12.71 12.37 -6.37
C VAL A 322 12.15 12.68 -4.99
N GLY A 323 12.53 11.92 -3.95
CA GLY A 323 12.13 12.29 -2.58
C GLY A 323 12.49 11.29 -1.48
N CYS A 324 11.76 11.37 -0.37
CA CYS A 324 11.89 10.45 0.75
C CYS A 324 10.57 10.24 1.51
N ALA A 325 10.41 9.05 2.10
CA ALA A 325 9.40 8.75 3.10
C ALA A 325 10.07 8.58 4.48
N LYS A 326 9.40 9.06 5.52
CA LYS A 326 9.74 8.83 6.92
C LYS A 326 8.57 8.13 7.58
N GLU A 327 8.85 7.08 8.34
CA GLU A 327 7.82 6.30 9.01
C GLU A 327 8.14 6.08 10.48
N ASN A 328 7.11 6.18 11.31
CA ASN A 328 7.15 5.98 12.75
C ASN A 328 6.10 4.97 13.16
N PHE A 329 6.45 4.12 14.13
CA PHE A 329 5.61 3.06 14.65
C PHE A 329 5.60 3.18 16.17
N ASP A 330 4.45 3.42 16.78
CA ASP A 330 4.38 3.74 18.20
C ASP A 330 3.11 3.22 18.82
N PHE A 331 3.15 2.82 20.10
CA PHE A 331 1.94 2.74 20.90
C PHE A 331 1.63 4.12 21.48
N VAL A 332 0.36 4.52 21.40
CA VAL A 332 -0.15 5.80 21.86
C VAL A 332 -1.42 5.60 22.69
N SER A 333 -1.72 6.58 23.53
CA SER A 333 -2.98 6.58 24.29
C SER A 333 -4.16 7.07 23.45
N LEU A 334 -5.39 6.78 23.88
CA LEU A 334 -6.62 7.26 23.22
C LEU A 334 -6.67 8.79 23.07
N ASN A 335 -6.06 9.52 24.01
CA ASN A 335 -6.04 10.98 24.04
C ASN A 335 -5.16 11.60 22.94
N GLU A 336 -4.28 10.83 22.32
CA GLU A 336 -3.41 11.28 21.22
C GLU A 336 -4.05 11.11 19.83
N LEU A 337 -5.25 10.52 19.76
CA LEU A 337 -6.00 10.48 18.51
C LEU A 337 -6.35 11.91 18.09
N PRO A 338 -6.10 12.31 16.82
CA PRO A 338 -6.43 13.64 16.30
C PRO A 338 -7.94 13.74 16.02
N ILE A 339 -8.72 13.45 17.05
CA ILE A 339 -10.15 13.58 17.10
C ILE A 339 -10.39 14.96 17.70
N SER A 340 -10.70 15.95 16.86
CA SER A 340 -11.18 17.23 17.38
C SER A 340 -12.52 16.98 18.08
N ASN A 341 -12.70 17.47 19.30
CA ASN A 341 -13.99 17.46 20.01
C ASN A 341 -15.13 18.13 19.21
N LYS A 342 -14.83 18.82 18.09
CA LYS A 342 -15.80 19.44 17.18
C LYS A 342 -16.20 18.58 15.98
N ASP A 343 -15.35 17.65 15.51
CA ASP A 343 -15.65 16.81 14.34
C ASP A 343 -16.52 15.60 14.71
N ILE A 344 -16.60 15.30 16.00
CA ILE A 344 -17.50 14.33 16.59
C ILE A 344 -18.61 15.11 17.27
N LEU A 345 -19.73 15.31 16.57
CA LEU A 345 -20.99 15.70 17.22
C LEU A 345 -21.18 14.79 18.44
N GLN A 346 -21.60 15.34 19.58
CA GLN A 346 -21.64 14.65 20.89
C GLN A 346 -22.34 13.27 20.89
N GLU A 347 -23.17 12.96 19.90
CA GLU A 347 -23.78 11.63 19.67
C GLU A 347 -22.80 10.58 19.11
N ASP A 348 -21.81 10.99 18.32
CA ASP A 348 -20.79 10.10 17.74
C ASP A 348 -19.69 9.72 18.73
N ALA A 349 -19.46 10.56 19.74
CA ALA A 349 -18.62 10.22 20.88
C ALA A 349 -19.28 9.06 21.65
N ARG A 350 -20.62 8.94 21.64
CA ARG A 350 -21.33 7.76 22.16
C ARG A 350 -21.16 6.56 21.26
N LEU A 351 -21.25 6.65 19.92
CA LEU A 351 -21.02 5.49 19.05
C LEU A 351 -19.59 4.94 19.12
N LEU A 352 -18.59 5.82 19.08
CA LEU A 352 -17.19 5.43 19.28
C LEU A 352 -16.99 4.99 20.73
N SER A 353 -17.43 5.74 21.73
CA SER A 353 -17.34 5.30 23.12
C SER A 353 -18.20 4.09 23.45
N ASP A 354 -19.21 3.68 22.69
CA ASP A 354 -20.02 2.46 22.91
C ASP A 354 -19.36 1.27 22.22
N CYS A 355 -18.81 1.47 21.01
CA CYS A 355 -17.87 0.53 20.39
C CYS A 355 -16.63 0.30 21.26
N PHE A 356 -16.14 1.35 21.93
CA PHE A 356 -14.97 1.32 22.82
C PHE A 356 -15.34 1.04 24.29
N ARG A 357 -16.59 1.22 24.76
CA ARG A 357 -17.06 0.88 26.14
C ARG A 357 -17.44 -0.58 26.25
N GLN A 358 -17.79 -1.26 25.16
CA GLN A 358 -17.76 -2.73 25.17
C GLN A 358 -16.36 -3.25 25.54
N SER A 359 -15.29 -2.46 25.36
CA SER A 359 -13.96 -2.84 25.87
C SER A 359 -13.82 -2.72 27.40
N LYS A 360 -14.74 -2.06 28.12
CA LYS A 360 -14.82 -2.11 29.59
C LYS A 360 -15.52 -3.38 30.10
N LEU A 361 -16.29 -4.04 29.23
CA LEU A 361 -16.87 -5.37 29.49
C LEU A 361 -15.92 -6.51 29.07
N THR A 362 -14.84 -6.19 28.35
CA THR A 362 -13.73 -7.12 28.17
C THR A 362 -12.73 -6.95 29.31
N PRO A 363 -12.22 -8.03 29.94
CA PRO A 363 -11.18 -7.94 30.96
C PRO A 363 -9.83 -7.36 30.49
N TYR A 364 -9.76 -6.90 29.24
CA TYR A 364 -8.58 -6.31 28.58
C TYR A 364 -9.00 -4.99 27.92
N ALA A 365 -8.88 -3.87 28.64
CA ALA A 365 -9.16 -2.55 28.09
C ALA A 365 -8.15 -2.20 26.96
N CYS A 366 -8.61 -1.45 25.95
CA CYS A 366 -7.75 -0.94 24.88
C CYS A 366 -6.89 0.23 25.39
N ASP A 367 -5.94 -0.03 26.29
CA ASP A 367 -5.11 1.05 26.86
C ASP A 367 -4.03 1.54 25.88
N SER A 368 -3.68 0.72 24.88
CA SER A 368 -2.64 1.03 23.90
C SER A 368 -3.15 0.90 22.46
N ILE A 369 -3.08 2.00 21.70
CA ILE A 369 -3.42 2.06 20.28
C ILE A 369 -2.11 2.03 19.49
N PHE A 370 -2.02 1.18 18.46
CA PHE A 370 -0.82 1.15 17.62
C PHE A 370 -0.94 2.18 16.50
N ARG A 371 -0.06 3.19 16.50
CA ARG A 371 0.04 4.23 15.48
C ARG A 371 1.14 3.90 14.49
N TYR A 372 0.78 3.93 13.21
CA TYR A 372 1.69 3.95 12.08
C TYR A 372 1.56 5.29 11.37
N SER A 373 2.62 6.10 11.42
CA SER A 373 2.71 7.39 10.76
C SER A 373 3.65 7.30 9.56
N ARG A 374 3.24 7.82 8.40
CA ARG A 374 4.04 7.90 7.18
C ARG A 374 4.00 9.31 6.62
N GLU A 375 5.14 9.98 6.62
CA GLU A 375 5.34 11.32 6.05
C GLU A 375 6.13 11.20 4.75
N ILE A 376 5.56 11.67 3.65
CA ILE A 376 6.20 11.66 2.33
C ILE A 376 6.52 13.07 1.88
N THR A 377 7.68 13.20 1.27
CA THR A 377 8.16 14.44 0.69
C THR A 377 8.75 14.15 -0.69
N LEU A 378 8.18 14.77 -1.72
CA LEU A 378 8.55 14.58 -3.12
C LEU A 378 8.80 15.94 -3.81
N SER A 379 9.72 15.96 -4.75
CA SER A 379 9.91 17.08 -5.69
C SER A 379 8.84 16.99 -6.78
N ALA A 380 7.80 17.80 -6.67
CA ALA A 380 6.64 17.71 -7.57
C ALA A 380 6.97 18.13 -9.02
N SER A 381 7.98 18.98 -9.21
CA SER A 381 8.49 19.40 -10.51
C SER A 381 9.16 18.30 -11.34
N GLU A 382 9.35 17.11 -10.77
CA GLU A 382 9.98 15.96 -11.44
C GLU A 382 8.96 15.00 -12.06
N PHE A 383 7.66 15.26 -11.87
CA PHE A 383 6.58 14.45 -12.40
C PHE A 383 5.91 15.15 -13.57
N PRO A 384 5.27 14.39 -14.49
CA PRO A 384 4.47 14.97 -15.56
C PRO A 384 3.36 15.87 -15.02
N ASP A 385 3.01 16.90 -15.78
CA ASP A 385 1.88 17.78 -15.47
C ASP A 385 0.59 16.95 -15.34
N GLU A 386 -0.27 17.31 -14.38
CA GLU A 386 -1.50 16.60 -14.03
C GLU A 386 -1.36 15.13 -13.57
N ALA A 387 -0.15 14.62 -13.33
CA ALA A 387 0.04 13.29 -12.77
C ALA A 387 -0.59 13.20 -11.37
N CYS A 388 -1.25 12.08 -11.07
CA CYS A 388 -1.62 11.76 -9.68
C CYS A 388 -0.68 10.69 -9.12
N LEU A 389 -0.35 10.83 -7.85
CA LEU A 389 0.41 9.84 -7.10
C LEU A 389 -0.56 8.87 -6.43
N ILE A 390 -0.31 7.58 -6.58
CA ILE A 390 -1.02 6.50 -5.89
C ILE A 390 -0.09 5.94 -4.81
N ASP A 391 -0.43 6.18 -3.54
CA ASP A 391 0.21 5.56 -2.39
C ASP A 391 -0.51 4.27 -2.02
N ILE A 392 0.20 3.16 -2.10
CA ILE A 392 -0.33 1.81 -1.86
C ILE A 392 0.36 1.24 -0.63
N ILE A 393 -0.42 1.00 0.42
CA ILE A 393 0.05 0.39 1.66
C ILE A 393 -0.60 -0.97 1.78
N ARG A 394 0.21 -2.02 1.89
CA ARG A 394 -0.26 -3.38 2.18
C ARG A 394 0.26 -3.82 3.52
N PHE A 395 -0.64 -4.22 4.41
CA PHE A 395 -0.29 -4.78 5.71
C PHE A 395 -0.78 -6.22 5.80
N ASN A 396 0.12 -7.10 6.19
CA ASN A 396 -0.19 -8.48 6.54
C ASN A 396 -0.64 -8.53 8.00
N ILE A 397 -1.85 -9.05 8.25
CA ILE A 397 -2.43 -9.16 9.59
C ILE A 397 -2.12 -10.49 10.27
N SER A 398 -1.26 -11.34 9.69
CA SER A 398 -0.95 -12.67 10.24
C SER A 398 -0.51 -12.63 11.70
N GLU A 399 0.39 -11.70 12.04
CA GLU A 399 0.86 -11.51 13.42
C GLU A 399 -0.26 -11.06 14.35
N PHE A 400 -1.22 -10.28 13.85
CA PHE A 400 -2.35 -9.85 14.68
C PHE A 400 -3.26 -11.00 15.05
N LEU A 401 -3.37 -12.00 14.17
CA LEU A 401 -4.25 -13.15 14.35
C LEU A 401 -3.58 -14.30 15.11
N HIS A 402 -2.27 -14.23 15.38
CA HIS A 402 -1.47 -15.33 15.91
C HIS A 402 -2.03 -15.88 17.23
N ASN A 403 -2.55 -15.01 18.09
CA ASN A 403 -3.05 -15.38 19.43
C ASN A 403 -4.50 -15.88 19.43
N LEU A 404 -5.18 -15.91 18.28
CA LEU A 404 -6.55 -16.39 18.16
C LEU A 404 -6.59 -17.92 18.07
N GLY A 405 -7.16 -18.58 19.07
CA GLY A 405 -7.30 -20.05 19.11
C GLY A 405 -8.52 -20.58 18.32
N ALA A 406 -9.68 -20.62 18.99
CA ALA A 406 -10.87 -21.28 18.43
C ALA A 406 -11.49 -20.50 17.26
N THR A 407 -11.72 -21.16 16.12
CA THR A 407 -12.32 -20.55 14.93
C THR A 407 -13.84 -20.51 14.95
N SER A 408 -14.46 -21.42 15.69
CA SER A 408 -15.92 -21.56 15.77
C SER A 408 -16.32 -22.25 17.08
N GLU A 409 -17.54 -22.00 17.54
CA GLU A 409 -18.10 -22.57 18.75
C GLU A 409 -19.56 -23.01 18.52
N GLY A 410 -20.00 -24.05 19.23
CA GLY A 410 -21.40 -24.49 19.18
C GLY A 410 -22.29 -23.46 19.86
N LEU A 411 -23.40 -23.09 19.22
CA LEU A 411 -24.34 -22.12 19.76
C LEU A 411 -25.33 -22.81 20.71
N PRO A 412 -25.85 -22.11 21.72
CA PRO A 412 -26.70 -22.74 22.75
C PRO A 412 -28.10 -23.14 22.23
N PHE A 413 -28.47 -22.73 21.01
CA PHE A 413 -29.75 -23.04 20.38
C PHE A 413 -29.61 -24.18 19.36
N PHE A 414 -30.70 -24.90 19.12
CA PHE A 414 -30.74 -26.01 18.16
C PHE A 414 -31.40 -25.56 16.86
N CYS A 415 -30.89 -26.07 15.73
CA CYS A 415 -31.62 -26.05 14.46
C CYS A 415 -32.77 -27.07 14.49
N ASP A 416 -33.68 -26.99 13.52
CA ASP A 416 -34.84 -27.91 13.38
C ASP A 416 -34.45 -29.40 13.34
N ASN A 417 -33.20 -29.70 12.97
CA ASN A 417 -32.63 -31.05 12.97
C ASN A 417 -32.06 -31.51 14.33
N GLY A 418 -32.30 -30.76 15.41
CA GLY A 418 -31.82 -31.07 16.76
C GLY A 418 -30.30 -30.90 16.97
N LYS A 419 -29.58 -30.34 16.00
CA LYS A 419 -28.13 -30.06 16.12
C LYS A 419 -27.90 -28.58 16.44
N SER A 420 -26.96 -28.32 17.33
CA SER A 420 -26.46 -26.96 17.58
C SER A 420 -25.67 -26.47 16.35
N PRO A 421 -26.04 -25.32 15.74
CA PRO A 421 -25.26 -24.72 14.70
C PRO A 421 -23.93 -24.19 15.27
N LYS A 422 -22.87 -24.24 14.47
CA LYS A 422 -21.58 -23.64 14.83
C LYS A 422 -21.54 -22.19 14.39
N GLY A 423 -21.29 -21.29 15.33
CA GLY A 423 -21.01 -19.88 15.06
C GLY A 423 -19.52 -19.64 14.87
N GLU A 424 -19.16 -18.83 13.87
CA GLU A 424 -17.77 -18.40 13.67
C GLU A 424 -17.38 -17.31 14.67
N LYS A 425 -16.19 -17.42 15.28
CA LYS A 425 -15.67 -16.36 16.15
C LYS A 425 -15.11 -15.22 15.31
N LEU A 426 -15.72 -14.05 15.43
CA LEU A 426 -15.37 -12.84 14.69
C LEU A 426 -14.87 -11.75 15.64
N TYR A 427 -13.85 -11.03 15.20
CA TYR A 427 -13.21 -9.94 15.93
C TYR A 427 -13.16 -8.71 15.03
N ASN A 428 -13.34 -7.51 15.60
CA ASN A 428 -13.31 -6.27 14.86
C ASN A 428 -12.06 -5.47 15.23
N ILE A 429 -11.18 -5.24 14.25
CA ILE A 429 -10.08 -4.29 14.34
C ILE A 429 -10.57 -2.97 13.74
N TYR A 430 -10.40 -1.87 14.45
CA TYR A 430 -10.72 -0.55 13.93
C TYR A 430 -9.46 0.18 13.47
N LEU A 431 -9.53 0.77 12.29
CA LEU A 431 -8.49 1.61 11.72
C LEU A 431 -9.02 3.03 11.67
N PHE A 432 -8.48 3.92 12.50
CA PHE A 432 -8.70 5.35 12.34
C PHE A 432 -7.55 5.92 11.50
N ARG A 433 -7.87 6.59 10.41
CA ARG A 433 -6.87 7.11 9.48
C ARG A 433 -7.03 8.60 9.33
N SER A 434 -5.95 9.34 9.50
CA SER A 434 -5.89 10.78 9.28
C SER A 434 -4.90 11.07 8.16
N PHE A 435 -5.29 11.97 7.28
CA PHE A 435 -4.55 12.34 6.07
C PHE A 435 -4.33 13.84 6.15
N CYS A 436 -3.09 14.29 6.07
CA CYS A 436 -2.76 15.71 6.10
C CYS A 436 -1.97 16.08 4.85
N VAL A 437 -2.45 17.09 4.12
CA VAL A 437 -1.76 17.68 2.96
C VAL A 437 -1.77 19.19 3.14
N GLY A 438 -0.61 19.80 3.34
CA GLY A 438 -0.53 21.22 3.72
C GLY A 438 -1.26 21.49 5.04
N GLU A 439 -2.16 22.47 5.05
CA GLU A 439 -2.98 22.86 6.22
C GLU A 439 -4.29 22.08 6.34
N LYS A 440 -4.60 21.24 5.36
CA LYS A 440 -5.89 20.55 5.27
C LYS A 440 -5.77 19.10 5.70
N SER A 441 -6.82 18.58 6.32
CA SER A 441 -6.84 17.21 6.83
C SER A 441 -8.19 16.52 6.68
N ASP A 442 -8.15 15.28 6.21
CA ASP A 442 -9.32 14.39 6.16
C ASP A 442 -9.10 13.19 7.09
N SER A 443 -10.19 12.56 7.51
CA SER A 443 -10.10 11.33 8.31
C SER A 443 -11.19 10.32 8.02
N GLU A 444 -10.92 9.06 8.33
CA GLU A 444 -11.89 7.96 8.18
C GLU A 444 -11.74 6.91 9.28
N VAL A 445 -12.83 6.23 9.59
CA VAL A 445 -12.88 5.08 10.47
C VAL A 445 -13.28 3.86 9.64
N ILE A 446 -12.44 2.83 9.67
CA ILE A 446 -12.67 1.58 8.97
C ILE A 446 -12.73 0.45 9.99
N ARG A 447 -13.72 -0.42 9.85
CA ARG A 447 -13.83 -1.66 10.62
C ARG A 447 -13.42 -2.83 9.76
N VAL A 448 -12.43 -3.57 10.23
CA VAL A 448 -11.93 -4.81 9.65
C VAL A 448 -12.39 -5.96 10.53
N THR A 449 -13.34 -6.75 10.04
CA THR A 449 -13.79 -7.97 10.71
C THR A 449 -12.91 -9.14 10.29
N VAL A 450 -12.32 -9.82 11.27
CA VAL A 450 -11.37 -10.92 11.09
C VAL A 450 -11.81 -12.15 11.87
N ASN A 451 -11.33 -13.31 11.45
CA ASN A 451 -11.29 -14.53 12.26
C ASN A 451 -9.83 -14.99 12.42
N ALA A 452 -9.58 -16.11 13.08
CA ALA A 452 -8.23 -16.65 13.27
C ALA A 452 -7.48 -16.98 11.95
N LYS A 453 -8.18 -17.09 10.81
CA LYS A 453 -7.60 -17.53 9.52
C LYS A 453 -7.42 -16.41 8.49
N ALA A 454 -8.26 -15.38 8.53
CA ALA A 454 -8.41 -14.44 7.43
C ALA A 454 -9.19 -13.17 7.83
N VAL A 455 -9.04 -12.15 6.97
CA VAL A 455 -10.00 -11.05 6.87
C VAL A 455 -11.32 -11.62 6.32
N ARG A 456 -12.43 -11.27 6.98
CA ARG A 456 -13.79 -11.67 6.58
C ARG A 456 -14.53 -10.54 5.91
N ARG A 457 -14.41 -9.32 6.44
CA ARG A 457 -15.11 -8.14 5.91
C ARG A 457 -14.34 -6.88 6.23
N ILE A 458 -14.40 -5.91 5.31
CA ILE A 458 -13.94 -4.54 5.53
C ILE A 458 -15.14 -3.62 5.28
N SER A 459 -15.43 -2.73 6.22
CA SER A 459 -16.50 -1.75 6.10
C SER A 459 -16.02 -0.39 6.56
N ILE A 460 -16.19 0.63 5.73
CA ILE A 460 -16.01 2.03 6.15
C ILE A 460 -17.16 2.35 7.10
N VAL A 461 -16.82 2.73 8.33
CA VAL A 461 -17.80 3.09 9.37
C VAL A 461 -18.18 4.56 9.23
N LYS A 462 -17.18 5.43 9.03
CA LYS A 462 -17.38 6.87 8.91
C LYS A 462 -16.26 7.54 8.14
N SER A 463 -16.57 8.67 7.51
CA SER A 463 -15.62 9.53 6.83
C SER A 463 -15.88 10.99 7.21
N PHE A 464 -14.82 11.75 7.43
CA PHE A 464 -14.84 13.17 7.78
C PHE A 464 -14.00 13.90 6.74
N GLU A 465 -14.64 14.79 5.97
CA GLU A 465 -14.00 15.53 4.87
C GLU A 465 -14.05 17.02 5.18
N ASN A 466 -12.88 17.66 5.33
CA ASN A 466 -12.78 19.10 5.63
C ASN A 466 -12.29 19.86 4.39
N GLY A 467 -13.07 19.79 3.31
CA GLY A 467 -12.94 20.70 2.17
C GLY A 467 -11.81 20.38 1.18
N ILE A 468 -11.41 19.11 1.05
CA ILE A 468 -10.89 18.64 -0.23
C ILE A 468 -11.30 17.23 -0.62
N SER A 469 -11.91 17.16 -1.79
CA SER A 469 -11.78 16.05 -2.71
C SER A 469 -10.36 15.98 -3.34
N VAL A 470 -9.26 16.10 -2.56
CA VAL A 470 -7.91 15.69 -3.09
C VAL A 470 -7.92 14.19 -3.37
N LEU A 471 -8.79 13.44 -2.67
CA LEU A 471 -9.27 12.13 -3.07
C LEU A 471 -10.29 12.30 -4.19
N GLU A 472 -9.83 12.73 -5.37
CA GLU A 472 -10.65 12.80 -6.56
C GLU A 472 -11.14 11.39 -6.86
N ASN A 473 -12.46 11.17 -6.75
CA ASN A 473 -13.07 9.86 -6.84
C ASN A 473 -12.46 8.84 -5.84
N ARG A 474 -13.16 8.62 -4.73
CA ARG A 474 -13.38 7.25 -4.22
C ARG A 474 -14.23 6.43 -5.22
N GLY A 475 -13.91 6.58 -6.50
CA GLY A 475 -14.46 5.87 -7.64
C GLY A 475 -13.61 4.64 -7.91
N LYS A 476 -14.22 3.70 -8.61
CA LYS A 476 -13.73 2.34 -8.79
C LYS A 476 -12.26 2.35 -9.26
N PHE A 477 -11.33 1.93 -8.41
CA PHE A 477 -10.01 1.58 -8.93
C PHE A 477 -10.24 0.36 -9.80
N ILE A 478 -10.04 0.55 -11.09
CA ILE A 478 -10.20 -0.52 -12.06
C ILE A 478 -9.15 -1.60 -11.74
N TYR A 479 -9.62 -2.75 -11.26
CA TYR A 479 -8.78 -3.92 -11.08
C TYR A 479 -9.26 -5.08 -11.94
N THR A 480 -8.34 -5.50 -12.80
CA THR A 480 -8.07 -6.89 -13.17
C THR A 480 -6.73 -7.31 -12.57
#